data_AF-A0A8C1T0X5-F1
#
_entry.id   AF-A0A8C1T0X5-F1
#
_cell.length_a   1.000
_cell.length_b   1.000
_cell.length_c   1.000
_cell.angle_alpha   90.00
_cell.angle_beta   90.00
_cell.angle_gamma   90.00
#
_symmetry.space_group_name_H-M   'P 1'
#
loop_
_entity.id
_entity.type
_entity.pdbx_description
1 polymer ?
#
loop_
_entity_poly.entity_id
_entity_poly.type
_entity_poly.pdbx_seq_one_letter_code
_entity_poly.pdbx_strand_id
1 'polypeptide(L)'
;MAAGGEQQQAHRPGAYKQKNKLHKHGKHRTKGEIGRENKGRVAVMALTKKQRREVKKMDRRNKANQLRRNKKDSVLTEKRKLGSRDGPPHLVVVIALHSGVDAGAVTKILRGEGVGGVVHEDQGVTGAKDSFGLVLPRFKQRFIFYRPDTADLHSLLDVAKIADSLVFVLESTEGWDSYGDYCLSCLFTQGLPSHALVCQGVADLAVKKRTESRRALLRLLESHFPEPRLFSVNSEQDATLLLRHLSAQKQRRLGFRSRRSHLLAQRATYIPNTSQDGTGLGTLSVSGYIRGCPLQVNRLVHITGHGDFQLSLMMPLILMVPFNYWDFKK
;
A
#
# COMPACT_ATOMS: atom_id res chain seq x y z
N MET A 1 2.11 69.39 39.26
CA MET A 1 1.93 67.99 39.70
C MET A 1 1.82 67.10 38.48
N ALA A 2 2.50 65.96 38.50
CA ALA A 2 2.56 65.01 37.40
C ALA A 2 1.42 63.98 37.44
N ALA A 3 0.97 63.54 36.27
CA ALA A 3 0.43 62.22 35.89
C ALA A 3 0.24 62.29 34.35
N GLY A 4 0.86 61.51 33.46
CA GLY A 4 1.00 60.04 33.44
C GLY A 4 -0.38 59.43 33.17
N GLY A 5 -0.74 58.83 32.04
CA GLY A 5 -0.10 58.50 30.78
C GLY A 5 -1.07 57.59 30.02
N GLU A 6 -1.04 57.56 28.69
CA GLU A 6 -1.51 56.43 27.87
C GLU A 6 -1.03 56.66 26.43
N GLN A 7 0.10 56.06 26.07
CA GLN A 7 0.58 56.06 24.69
C GLN A 7 -0.18 54.99 23.90
N GLN A 8 -1.24 55.40 23.21
CA GLN A 8 -1.80 54.58 22.13
C GLN A 8 -0.75 54.49 21.02
N GLN A 9 -0.22 53.29 20.78
CA GLN A 9 0.58 52.99 19.60
C GLN A 9 -0.29 53.19 18.35
N ALA A 10 -0.14 54.35 17.70
CA ALA A 10 -0.78 54.62 16.43
C ALA A 10 -0.27 53.60 15.39
N HIS A 11 -1.15 52.73 14.91
CA HIS A 11 -0.86 51.82 13.81
C HIS A 11 -0.31 52.60 12.61
N ARG A 12 0.99 52.46 12.35
CA ARG A 12 1.62 53.01 11.15
C ARG A 12 1.07 52.26 9.94
N PRO A 13 0.38 52.95 9.02
CA PRO A 13 -0.16 52.29 7.85
C PRO A 13 0.96 51.75 6.96
N GLY A 14 0.92 50.45 6.65
CA GLY A 14 1.88 49.80 5.76
C GLY A 14 1.78 50.31 4.32
N ALA A 15 2.79 49.97 3.51
CA ALA A 15 2.99 50.45 2.13
C ALA A 15 1.81 50.18 1.16
N TYR A 16 0.83 49.36 1.56
CA TYR A 16 -0.33 48.97 0.77
C TYR A 16 -1.66 49.55 1.26
N LYS A 17 -1.64 50.57 2.14
CA LYS A 17 -2.89 51.21 2.58
C LYS A 17 -3.54 51.98 1.42
N GLN A 18 -4.67 51.48 0.96
CA GLN A 18 -5.51 52.11 -0.04
C GLN A 18 -6.06 53.44 0.49
N LYS A 19 -5.62 54.56 -0.08
CA LYS A 19 -6.21 55.88 0.16
C LYS A 19 -7.31 56.11 -0.86
N ASN A 20 -8.57 56.01 -0.44
CA ASN A 20 -9.70 56.40 -1.27
C ASN A 20 -9.66 57.92 -1.51
N LYS A 21 -10.00 58.35 -2.72
CA LYS A 21 -10.03 59.77 -3.09
C LYS A 21 -11.14 60.46 -2.28
N LEU A 22 -10.82 61.57 -1.61
CA LEU A 22 -11.87 62.43 -1.06
C LEU A 22 -12.69 63.03 -2.21
N HIS A 23 -14.01 63.09 -2.04
CA HIS A 23 -14.92 63.74 -2.98
C HIS A 23 -14.55 65.23 -3.11
N LYS A 24 -14.62 65.75 -4.34
CA LYS A 24 -14.23 67.14 -4.65
C LYS A 24 -15.26 68.12 -4.08
N HIS A 25 -15.04 68.57 -2.86
CA HIS A 25 -15.69 69.75 -2.32
C HIS A 25 -14.60 70.80 -2.10
N GLY A 26 -14.53 71.80 -3.00
CA GLY A 26 -13.68 72.99 -2.81
C GLY A 26 -12.67 73.31 -3.93
N LYS A 27 -12.68 74.60 -4.32
CA LYS A 27 -11.84 75.41 -5.23
C LYS A 27 -11.24 74.72 -6.47
N HIS A 28 -11.64 75.21 -7.64
CA HIS A 28 -11.06 74.88 -8.95
C HIS A 28 -9.53 75.05 -8.94
N ARG A 29 -8.80 73.93 -8.82
CA ARG A 29 -7.36 73.90 -9.07
C ARG A 29 -7.13 73.88 -10.58
N THR A 30 -6.26 74.76 -11.05
CA THR A 30 -5.98 74.91 -12.48
C THR A 30 -5.18 73.71 -13.00
N LYS A 31 -5.36 73.37 -14.28
CA LYS A 31 -4.72 72.22 -14.95
C LYS A 31 -3.18 72.25 -14.82
N GLY A 32 -2.58 73.45 -14.76
CA GLY A 32 -1.14 73.64 -14.57
C GLY A 32 -0.65 73.29 -13.15
N GLU A 33 -1.47 73.49 -12.13
CA GLU A 33 -1.13 73.19 -10.73
C GLU A 33 -1.14 71.67 -10.47
N ILE A 34 -2.17 70.98 -11.00
CA ILE A 34 -2.25 69.51 -10.99
C ILE A 34 -1.08 68.89 -11.77
N GLY A 35 -0.66 69.53 -12.87
CA GLY A 35 0.48 69.10 -13.67
C GLY A 35 1.83 69.26 -12.96
N ARG A 36 2.01 70.28 -12.12
CA ARG A 36 3.21 70.45 -11.28
C ARG A 36 3.23 69.47 -10.12
N GLU A 37 2.09 69.21 -9.48
CA GLU A 37 2.01 68.31 -8.33
C GLU A 37 2.16 66.82 -8.72
N ASN A 38 1.82 66.48 -9.98
CA ASN A 38 2.04 65.15 -10.55
C ASN A 38 3.36 65.03 -11.34
N LYS A 39 4.13 66.11 -11.50
CA LYS A 39 5.46 66.05 -12.15
C LYS A 39 6.39 65.18 -11.29
N GLY A 40 6.87 64.08 -11.86
CA GLY A 40 7.73 63.11 -11.18
C GLY A 40 6.99 61.91 -10.56
N ARG A 41 5.65 61.89 -10.55
CA ARG A 41 4.87 60.70 -10.16
C ARG A 41 4.54 59.90 -11.41
N VAL A 42 5.49 59.08 -11.86
CA VAL A 42 5.19 58.01 -12.82
C VAL A 42 4.33 57.00 -12.09
N ALA A 43 3.06 56.87 -12.48
CA ALA A 43 2.26 55.74 -12.01
C ALA A 43 3.01 54.48 -12.45
N VAL A 44 3.52 53.70 -11.48
CA VAL A 44 4.01 52.36 -11.76
C VAL A 44 2.79 51.53 -12.13
N MET A 45 2.35 51.66 -13.38
CA MET A 45 1.66 50.60 -14.07
C MET A 45 2.71 49.52 -14.23
N ALA A 46 2.95 48.78 -13.16
CA ALA A 46 3.57 47.47 -13.24
C ALA A 46 2.61 46.66 -14.11
N LEU A 47 2.83 46.76 -15.41
CA LEU A 47 2.38 45.78 -16.38
C LEU A 47 2.93 44.46 -15.85
N THR A 48 2.11 43.74 -15.09
CA THR A 48 2.20 42.29 -14.92
C THR A 48 1.88 41.64 -16.28
N LYS A 49 2.51 42.12 -17.36
CA LYS A 49 2.73 41.32 -18.54
C LYS A 49 3.59 40.18 -18.06
N LYS A 50 2.95 39.04 -17.82
CA LYS A 50 3.58 37.75 -17.57
C LYS A 50 4.47 37.49 -18.79
N GLN A 51 5.71 37.98 -18.75
CA GLN A 51 6.66 37.80 -19.83
C GLN A 51 6.77 36.29 -20.01
N ARG A 52 6.39 35.80 -21.20
CA ARG A 52 6.64 34.42 -21.60
C ARG A 52 8.16 34.23 -21.59
N ARG A 53 8.70 33.80 -20.45
CA ARG A 53 10.10 33.39 -20.36
C ARG A 53 10.22 32.10 -21.15
N GLU A 54 10.91 32.18 -22.29
CA GLU A 54 11.34 30.98 -22.99
C GLU A 54 12.23 30.16 -22.05
N VAL A 55 11.85 28.90 -21.84
CA VAL A 55 12.52 28.03 -20.89
C VAL A 55 13.91 27.71 -21.41
N LYS A 56 14.94 28.23 -20.74
CA LYS A 56 16.35 27.99 -21.09
C LYS A 56 16.69 26.50 -20.95
N LYS A 57 17.70 26.03 -21.68
CA LYS A 57 18.19 24.64 -21.61
C LYS A 57 18.48 24.19 -20.16
N MET A 58 19.06 25.08 -19.35
CA MET A 58 19.34 24.83 -17.94
C MET A 58 18.05 24.67 -17.10
N ASP A 59 17.06 25.52 -17.34
CA ASP A 59 15.75 25.44 -16.66
C ASP A 59 15.03 24.13 -16.99
N ARG A 60 15.11 23.67 -18.26
CA ARG A 60 14.57 22.36 -18.68
C ARG A 60 15.26 21.21 -17.93
N ARG A 61 16.59 21.25 -17.82
CA ARG A 61 17.38 20.24 -17.09
C ARG A 61 17.05 20.24 -15.59
N ASN A 62 16.94 21.42 -14.97
CA ASN A 62 16.59 21.55 -13.55
C ASN A 62 15.18 21.03 -13.27
N LYS A 63 14.20 21.38 -14.12
CA LYS A 63 12.83 20.84 -14.02
C LYS A 63 12.83 19.32 -14.15
N ALA A 64 13.56 18.75 -15.10
CA ALA A 64 13.67 17.30 -15.26
C ALA A 64 14.27 16.61 -14.02
N ASN A 65 15.32 17.20 -13.43
CA ASN A 65 15.95 16.69 -12.21
C ASN A 65 15.00 16.74 -11.00
N GLN A 66 14.27 17.85 -10.82
CA GLN A 66 13.27 17.99 -9.76
C GLN A 66 12.16 16.95 -9.92
N LEU A 67 11.61 16.79 -11.12
CA LEU A 67 10.59 15.79 -11.41
C LEU A 67 11.09 14.36 -11.15
N ARG A 68 12.33 14.04 -11.54
CA ARG A 68 12.94 12.74 -11.28
C ARG A 68 13.12 12.47 -9.79
N ARG A 69 13.59 13.47 -9.03
CA ARG A 69 13.75 13.37 -7.58
C ARG A 69 12.40 13.12 -6.89
N ASN A 70 11.40 13.94 -7.21
CA ASN A 70 10.06 13.80 -6.63
C ASN A 70 9.44 12.42 -6.95
N LYS A 71 9.58 11.94 -8.19
CA LYS A 71 9.12 10.60 -8.58
C LYS A 71 9.87 9.50 -7.81
N LYS A 72 11.19 9.60 -7.68
CA LYS A 72 12.00 8.64 -6.93
C LYS A 72 11.57 8.60 -5.45
N ASP A 73 11.39 9.75 -4.82
CA ASP A 73 10.97 9.86 -3.43
C ASP A 73 9.55 9.28 -3.24
N SER A 74 8.63 9.52 -4.18
CA SER A 74 7.29 8.92 -4.15
C SER A 74 7.30 7.39 -4.27
N VAL A 75 8.19 6.82 -5.08
CA VAL A 75 8.33 5.35 -5.22
C VAL A 75 8.96 4.74 -3.97
N LEU A 76 9.96 5.42 -3.38
CA LEU A 76 10.62 4.95 -2.16
C LEU A 76 9.70 4.99 -0.95
N THR A 77 8.89 6.04 -0.79
CA THR A 77 7.90 6.11 0.29
C THR A 77 6.87 5.01 0.18
N GLU A 78 6.39 4.71 -1.03
CA GLU A 78 5.48 3.58 -1.28
C GLU A 78 6.09 2.23 -0.93
N LYS A 79 7.32 1.96 -1.38
CA LYS A 79 8.01 0.70 -1.06
C LYS A 79 8.27 0.53 0.44
N ARG A 80 8.46 1.63 1.19
CA ARG A 80 8.64 1.58 2.65
C ARG A 80 7.34 1.31 3.41
N LYS A 81 6.17 1.48 2.81
CA LYS A 81 4.89 1.22 3.50
C LYS A 81 4.57 -0.27 3.67
N LEU A 82 5.19 -1.16 2.89
CA LEU A 82 4.89 -2.59 2.90
C LEU A 82 6.11 -3.40 3.35
N GLY A 83 5.88 -4.32 4.30
CA GLY A 83 6.84 -5.30 4.80
C GLY A 83 8.10 -4.74 5.47
N SER A 84 8.24 -3.42 5.54
CA SER A 84 9.33 -2.75 6.25
C SER A 84 9.16 -2.82 7.78
N ARG A 85 10.07 -2.18 8.52
CA ARG A 85 9.99 -2.04 9.99
C ARG A 85 8.67 -1.44 10.47
N ASP A 86 8.27 -0.35 9.84
CA ASP A 86 7.15 0.48 10.31
C ASP A 86 5.84 0.12 9.56
N GLY A 87 5.94 -0.61 8.45
CA GLY A 87 4.80 -1.06 7.65
C GLY A 87 4.28 -2.44 8.04
N PRO A 88 3.01 -2.78 7.76
CA PRO A 88 2.47 -4.12 7.98
C PRO A 88 3.28 -5.18 7.22
N PRO A 89 3.36 -6.43 7.71
CA PRO A 89 3.97 -7.54 6.97
C PRO A 89 3.30 -7.72 5.60
N HIS A 90 4.08 -8.07 4.58
CA HIS A 90 3.58 -8.35 3.23
C HIS A 90 2.72 -9.62 3.26
N LEU A 91 1.42 -9.48 3.04
CA LEU A 91 0.49 -10.62 3.02
C LEU A 91 0.55 -11.32 1.66
N VAL A 92 1.00 -12.57 1.65
CA VAL A 92 1.13 -13.40 0.46
C VAL A 92 0.21 -14.60 0.59
N VAL A 93 -0.67 -14.78 -0.40
CA VAL A 93 -1.63 -15.88 -0.42
C VAL A 93 -1.21 -16.90 -1.45
N VAL A 94 -1.07 -18.16 -1.06
CA VAL A 94 -0.66 -19.26 -1.95
C VAL A 94 -1.88 -20.06 -2.36
N ILE A 95 -2.19 -20.10 -3.66
CA ILE A 95 -3.39 -20.72 -4.21
C ILE A 95 -2.97 -21.81 -5.20
N ALA A 96 -3.42 -23.05 -4.99
CA ALA A 96 -3.31 -24.10 -6.00
C ALA A 96 -4.44 -23.96 -7.03
N LEU A 97 -4.11 -24.00 -8.32
CA LEU A 97 -5.08 -23.90 -9.41
C LEU A 97 -5.34 -25.23 -10.12
N HIS A 98 -4.75 -26.31 -9.62
CA HIS A 98 -4.89 -27.63 -10.20
C HIS A 98 -4.94 -28.67 -9.07
N SER A 99 -5.84 -29.65 -9.19
CA SER A 99 -6.00 -30.74 -8.21
C SER A 99 -4.73 -31.58 -7.99
N GLY A 100 -3.91 -31.74 -9.03
CA GLY A 100 -2.62 -32.45 -8.98
C GLY A 100 -1.44 -31.67 -8.37
N VAL A 101 -1.68 -30.47 -7.83
CA VAL A 101 -0.63 -29.57 -7.30
C VAL A 101 -0.79 -29.41 -5.80
N ASP A 102 0.32 -29.45 -5.07
CA ASP A 102 0.32 -29.27 -3.63
C ASP A 102 0.91 -27.91 -3.22
N ALA A 103 0.02 -26.97 -2.91
CA ALA A 103 0.39 -25.68 -2.33
C ALA A 103 1.06 -25.83 -0.95
N GLY A 104 0.77 -26.90 -0.21
CA GLY A 104 1.40 -27.23 1.07
C GLY A 104 2.89 -27.55 0.94
N ALA A 105 3.28 -28.23 -0.13
CA ALA A 105 4.68 -28.45 -0.45
C ALA A 105 5.42 -27.12 -0.72
N VAL A 106 4.79 -26.16 -1.41
CA VAL A 106 5.38 -24.82 -1.62
C VAL A 106 5.56 -24.08 -0.30
N THR A 107 4.53 -24.06 0.55
CA THR A 107 4.59 -23.38 1.86
C THR A 107 5.63 -24.01 2.77
N LYS A 108 5.80 -25.34 2.72
CA LYS A 108 6.84 -26.07 3.45
C LYS A 108 8.25 -25.69 2.99
N ILE A 109 8.51 -25.61 1.69
CA ILE A 109 9.82 -25.17 1.16
C ILE A 109 10.08 -23.71 1.55
N LEU A 110 9.06 -22.84 1.50
CA LEU A 110 9.18 -21.44 1.92
C LEU A 110 9.45 -21.29 3.42
N ARG A 111 9.10 -22.29 4.23
CA ARG A 111 9.39 -22.38 5.66
C ARG A 111 10.81 -22.89 5.95
N GLY A 112 11.53 -23.43 4.97
CA GLY A 112 12.86 -23.99 5.16
C GLY A 112 13.86 -22.98 5.73
N GLU A 113 14.67 -23.40 6.70
CA GLU A 113 15.65 -22.53 7.37
C GLU A 113 16.75 -22.05 6.41
N GLY A 114 17.12 -22.85 5.40
CA GLY A 114 18.15 -22.50 4.42
C GLY A 114 17.77 -21.37 3.45
N VAL A 115 16.51 -20.90 3.51
CA VAL A 115 16.04 -19.71 2.80
C VAL A 115 16.57 -18.41 3.45
N GLY A 116 17.28 -18.51 4.59
CA GLY A 116 17.96 -17.40 5.25
C GLY A 116 17.00 -16.46 5.98
N GLY A 117 15.87 -17.00 6.42
CA GLY A 117 14.80 -16.30 7.14
C GLY A 117 14.61 -16.84 8.55
N VAL A 118 14.12 -15.97 9.44
CA VAL A 118 13.62 -16.37 10.75
C VAL A 118 12.12 -16.60 10.62
N VAL A 119 11.69 -17.85 10.79
CA VAL A 119 10.27 -18.22 10.80
C VAL A 119 9.71 -17.93 12.20
N HIS A 120 8.60 -17.20 12.27
CA HIS A 120 7.86 -16.99 13.51
C HIS A 120 6.46 -17.57 13.34
N GLU A 121 6.25 -18.76 13.88
CA GLU A 121 4.99 -19.51 13.76
C GLU A 121 3.84 -18.80 14.51
N ASP A 122 4.15 -18.05 15.58
CA ASP A 122 3.18 -17.31 16.41
C ASP A 122 2.60 -16.03 15.77
N GLN A 123 2.93 -15.75 14.50
CA GLN A 123 2.38 -14.62 13.73
C GLN A 123 1.39 -15.01 12.62
N GLY A 124 1.08 -16.30 12.51
CA GLY A 124 0.03 -16.80 11.62
C GLY A 124 -1.37 -16.28 11.99
N VAL A 125 -2.34 -16.55 11.13
CA VAL A 125 -3.76 -16.39 11.46
C VAL A 125 -4.16 -17.55 12.35
N THR A 126 -4.57 -17.23 13.59
CA THR A 126 -5.00 -18.24 14.58
C THR A 126 -6.21 -19.00 14.03
N GLY A 127 -6.13 -20.34 14.01
CA GLY A 127 -7.19 -21.21 13.50
C GLY A 127 -7.11 -21.50 12.00
N ALA A 128 -6.20 -20.88 11.25
CA ALA A 128 -5.93 -21.26 9.87
C ALA A 128 -4.98 -22.47 9.81
N LYS A 129 -5.33 -23.48 9.02
CA LYS A 129 -4.56 -24.74 8.92
C LYS A 129 -3.11 -24.54 8.47
N ASP A 130 -2.85 -23.55 7.63
CA ASP A 130 -1.51 -23.30 7.08
C ASP A 130 -1.29 -21.80 6.85
N SER A 131 -0.85 -21.14 7.91
CA SER A 131 -0.44 -19.73 7.88
C SER A 131 0.78 -19.53 8.79
N PHE A 132 1.73 -18.72 8.34
CA PHE A 132 2.96 -18.49 9.11
C PHE A 132 3.56 -17.11 8.81
N GLY A 133 4.25 -16.56 9.80
CA GLY A 133 5.06 -15.35 9.64
C GLY A 133 6.49 -15.70 9.24
N LEU A 134 7.05 -14.95 8.31
CA LEU A 134 8.45 -15.08 7.88
C LEU A 134 9.12 -13.71 7.89
N VAL A 135 10.23 -13.60 8.61
CA VAL A 135 11.08 -12.40 8.60
C VAL A 135 12.34 -12.72 7.83
N LEU A 136 12.68 -11.89 6.83
CA LEU A 136 13.86 -12.10 5.99
C LEU A 136 14.90 -11.00 6.24
N PRO A 137 15.83 -11.18 7.22
CA PRO A 137 16.98 -10.32 7.50
C PRO A 137 17.79 -9.89 6.26
N ARG A 138 17.85 -10.74 5.25
CA ARG A 138 18.58 -10.41 4.02
C ARG A 138 17.89 -9.34 3.17
N PHE A 139 16.55 -9.33 3.16
CA PHE A 139 15.75 -8.51 2.25
C PHE A 139 15.11 -7.28 2.92
N LYS A 140 15.26 -7.09 4.24
CA LYS A 140 14.61 -5.98 4.97
C LYS A 140 13.08 -6.04 4.87
N GLN A 141 12.53 -7.26 4.85
CA GLN A 141 11.11 -7.52 4.60
C GLN A 141 10.53 -8.57 5.56
N ARG A 142 9.26 -8.37 5.91
CA ARG A 142 8.43 -9.29 6.70
C ARG A 142 7.26 -9.76 5.85
N PHE A 143 6.96 -11.05 5.93
CA PHE A 143 5.90 -11.70 5.20
C PHE A 143 4.95 -12.40 6.16
N ILE A 144 3.68 -12.46 5.77
CA ILE A 144 2.71 -13.41 6.31
C ILE A 144 2.25 -14.24 5.12
N PHE A 145 2.46 -15.54 5.19
CA PHE A 145 1.94 -16.49 4.22
C PHE A 145 0.62 -17.06 4.73
N TYR A 146 -0.34 -17.19 3.82
CA TYR A 146 -1.63 -17.79 4.11
C TYR A 146 -2.04 -18.69 2.93
N ARG A 147 -2.43 -19.92 3.24
CA ARG A 147 -2.98 -20.85 2.25
C ARG A 147 -4.48 -21.03 2.52
N PRO A 148 -5.37 -20.49 1.67
CA PRO A 148 -6.79 -20.75 1.75
C PRO A 148 -7.09 -22.18 1.31
N ASP A 149 -8.21 -22.70 1.77
CA ASP A 149 -8.79 -23.91 1.18
C ASP A 149 -9.35 -23.55 -0.20
N THR A 150 -8.91 -24.26 -1.24
CA THR A 150 -9.41 -24.03 -2.60
C THR A 150 -10.83 -24.53 -2.78
N ALA A 151 -11.29 -25.48 -1.93
CA ALA A 151 -12.66 -25.96 -1.97
C ALA A 151 -13.69 -24.90 -1.53
N ASP A 152 -13.28 -23.95 -0.67
CA ASP A 152 -14.12 -22.83 -0.26
C ASP A 152 -13.77 -21.57 -1.04
N LEU A 153 -14.49 -21.37 -2.15
CA LEU A 153 -14.35 -20.20 -3.01
C LEU A 153 -14.57 -18.88 -2.25
N HIS A 154 -15.51 -18.83 -1.30
CA HIS A 154 -15.83 -17.59 -0.59
C HIS A 154 -14.66 -17.18 0.31
N SER A 155 -14.11 -18.12 1.07
CA SER A 155 -12.90 -17.87 1.87
C SER A 155 -11.71 -17.48 1.00
N LEU A 156 -11.51 -18.15 -0.14
CA LEU A 156 -10.45 -17.81 -1.09
C LEU A 156 -10.56 -16.36 -1.59
N LEU A 157 -11.74 -15.95 -2.05
CA LEU A 157 -11.99 -14.59 -2.55
C LEU A 157 -11.89 -13.54 -1.43
N ASP A 158 -12.29 -13.89 -0.21
CA ASP A 158 -12.23 -13.01 0.94
C ASP A 158 -10.81 -12.74 1.43
N VAL A 159 -9.91 -13.72 1.29
CA VAL A 159 -8.48 -13.51 1.57
C VAL A 159 -7.79 -12.87 0.35
N ALA A 160 -8.17 -13.21 -0.87
CA ALA A 160 -7.57 -12.63 -2.07
C ALA A 160 -7.80 -11.11 -2.16
N LYS A 161 -8.99 -10.61 -1.78
CA LYS A 161 -9.28 -9.17 -1.77
C LYS A 161 -8.47 -8.35 -0.77
N ILE A 162 -7.82 -8.98 0.21
CA ILE A 162 -6.95 -8.30 1.20
C ILE A 162 -5.47 -8.58 0.98
N ALA A 163 -5.11 -9.59 0.18
CA ALA A 163 -3.74 -10.02 -0.09
C ALA A 163 -2.94 -8.95 -0.84
N ASP A 164 -1.68 -8.72 -0.46
CA ASP A 164 -0.81 -7.81 -1.19
C ASP A 164 -0.27 -8.47 -2.47
N SER A 165 0.14 -9.73 -2.34
CA SER A 165 0.50 -10.59 -3.48
C SER A 165 -0.22 -11.94 -3.44
N LEU A 166 -0.57 -12.47 -4.61
CA LEU A 166 -1.02 -13.84 -4.81
C LEU A 166 0.12 -14.68 -5.42
N VAL A 167 0.26 -15.92 -5.00
CA VAL A 167 1.14 -16.91 -5.61
C VAL A 167 0.27 -18.03 -6.13
N PHE A 168 0.18 -18.13 -7.46
CA PHE A 168 -0.56 -19.21 -8.10
C PHE A 168 0.38 -20.38 -8.33
N VAL A 169 0.00 -21.54 -7.84
CA VAL A 169 0.70 -22.80 -8.06
C VAL A 169 0.01 -23.55 -9.19
N LEU A 170 0.80 -23.82 -10.22
CA LEU A 170 0.39 -24.36 -11.50
C LEU A 170 1.01 -25.74 -11.71
N GLU A 171 0.29 -26.57 -12.43
CA GLU A 171 0.79 -27.86 -12.91
C GLU A 171 1.70 -27.66 -14.13
N SER A 172 2.56 -28.65 -14.42
CA SER A 172 3.63 -28.54 -15.41
C SER A 172 3.21 -28.66 -16.88
N THR A 173 2.05 -29.25 -17.16
CA THR A 173 1.61 -29.62 -18.51
C THR A 173 0.36 -28.86 -18.95
N GLU A 174 -0.71 -28.94 -18.14
CA GLU A 174 -2.01 -28.29 -18.33
C GLU A 174 -2.03 -26.88 -17.71
N GLY A 175 -1.33 -26.70 -16.58
CA GLY A 175 -1.26 -25.42 -15.87
C GLY A 175 -2.32 -25.27 -14.79
N TRP A 176 -3.60 -25.24 -15.17
CA TRP A 176 -4.74 -25.20 -14.24
C TRP A 176 -5.91 -26.04 -14.77
N ASP A 177 -6.72 -26.57 -13.84
CA ASP A 177 -7.90 -27.37 -14.21
C ASP A 177 -9.13 -26.49 -14.44
N SER A 178 -10.27 -27.11 -14.78
CA SER A 178 -11.53 -26.40 -14.99
C SER A 178 -12.01 -25.61 -13.76
N TYR A 179 -11.70 -26.11 -12.56
CA TYR A 179 -12.04 -25.40 -11.32
C TYR A 179 -11.08 -24.24 -11.04
N GLY A 180 -9.80 -24.40 -11.37
CA GLY A 180 -8.80 -23.34 -11.39
C GLY A 180 -9.18 -22.21 -12.34
N ASP A 181 -9.69 -22.53 -13.52
CA ASP A 181 -10.20 -21.53 -14.48
C ASP A 181 -11.39 -20.75 -13.93
N TYR A 182 -12.31 -21.44 -13.24
CA TYR A 182 -13.42 -20.81 -12.53
C TYR A 182 -12.92 -19.88 -11.40
N CYS A 183 -11.97 -20.33 -10.59
CA CYS A 183 -11.35 -19.50 -9.54
C CYS A 183 -10.65 -18.27 -10.11
N LEU A 184 -9.90 -18.44 -11.20
CA LEU A 184 -9.23 -17.35 -11.90
C LEU A 184 -10.23 -16.33 -12.44
N SER A 185 -11.32 -16.79 -13.06
CA SER A 185 -12.39 -15.92 -13.56
C SER A 185 -12.98 -15.05 -12.45
N CYS A 186 -13.24 -15.62 -11.27
CA CYS A 186 -13.69 -14.88 -10.10
C CYS A 186 -12.63 -13.87 -9.60
N LEU A 187 -11.35 -14.26 -9.55
CA LEU A 187 -10.27 -13.39 -9.11
C LEU A 187 -10.00 -12.22 -10.07
N PHE A 188 -10.09 -12.47 -11.39
CA PHE A 188 -9.94 -11.44 -12.41
C PHE A 188 -11.04 -10.39 -12.32
N THR A 189 -12.28 -10.82 -12.13
CA THR A 189 -13.45 -9.93 -12.01
C THR A 189 -13.47 -9.16 -10.69
N GLN A 190 -13.06 -9.78 -9.58
CA GLN A 190 -12.94 -9.11 -8.27
C GLN A 190 -11.83 -8.04 -8.26
N GLY A 191 -10.78 -8.26 -9.06
CA GLY A 191 -9.64 -7.36 -9.20
C GLY A 191 -8.38 -7.99 -8.63
N LEU A 192 -7.58 -8.56 -9.53
CA LEU A 192 -6.36 -9.29 -9.18
C LEU A 192 -5.28 -8.39 -8.54
N PRO A 193 -4.81 -8.70 -7.31
CA PRO A 193 -3.62 -8.10 -6.71
C PRO A 193 -2.34 -8.35 -7.55
N SER A 194 -1.20 -7.93 -7.02
CA SER A 194 0.10 -8.35 -7.57
C SER A 194 0.17 -9.88 -7.53
N HIS A 195 0.68 -10.54 -8.56
CA HIS A 195 0.74 -12.00 -8.58
C HIS A 195 2.12 -12.51 -8.98
N ALA A 196 2.44 -13.74 -8.58
CA ALA A 196 3.58 -14.51 -9.03
C ALA A 196 3.10 -15.91 -9.40
N LEU A 197 3.73 -16.52 -10.40
CA LEU A 197 3.32 -17.80 -10.95
C LEU A 197 4.40 -18.83 -10.61
N VAL A 198 4.01 -19.93 -9.99
CA VAL A 198 4.89 -21.02 -9.58
C VAL A 198 4.44 -22.28 -10.30
N CYS A 199 5.38 -22.97 -10.93
CA CYS A 199 5.15 -24.26 -11.57
C CYS A 199 5.72 -25.37 -10.68
N GLN A 200 4.90 -26.38 -10.40
CA GLN A 200 5.29 -27.65 -9.79
C GLN A 200 5.23 -28.78 -10.82
N GLY A 201 5.95 -29.88 -10.59
CA GLY A 201 5.94 -31.07 -11.44
C GLY A 201 6.92 -31.06 -12.62
N VAL A 202 7.62 -29.93 -12.89
CA VAL A 202 8.61 -29.85 -13.97
C VAL A 202 9.78 -30.83 -13.76
N ALA A 203 10.12 -31.13 -12.50
CA ALA A 203 11.19 -32.08 -12.18
C ALA A 203 10.81 -33.52 -12.55
N ASP A 204 9.54 -33.87 -12.47
CA ASP A 204 9.05 -35.25 -12.69
C ASP A 204 8.93 -35.57 -14.19
N LEU A 205 8.85 -34.55 -15.03
CA LEU A 205 8.87 -34.71 -16.49
C LEU A 205 10.24 -35.17 -17.00
N ALA A 206 10.23 -35.96 -18.07
CA ALA A 206 11.44 -36.35 -18.79
C ALA A 206 12.22 -35.11 -19.27
N VAL A 207 13.55 -35.11 -19.12
CA VAL A 207 14.43 -33.97 -19.40
C VAL A 207 14.18 -33.32 -20.76
N LYS A 208 13.89 -34.14 -21.79
CA LYS A 208 13.59 -33.67 -23.15
C LYS A 208 12.28 -32.87 -23.25
N LYS A 209 11.27 -33.19 -22.44
CA LYS A 209 9.94 -32.55 -22.47
C LYS A 209 9.85 -31.31 -21.57
N ARG A 210 10.72 -31.17 -20.55
CA ARG A 210 10.70 -30.05 -19.60
C ARG A 210 10.72 -28.67 -20.26
N THR A 211 11.55 -28.49 -21.28
CA THR A 211 11.69 -27.21 -22.00
C THR A 211 10.47 -26.92 -22.87
N GLU A 212 9.90 -27.93 -23.49
CA GLU A 212 8.69 -27.83 -24.30
C GLU A 212 7.47 -27.51 -23.44
N SER A 213 7.24 -28.26 -22.36
CA SER A 213 6.15 -28.01 -21.41
C SER A 213 6.23 -26.61 -20.81
N ARG A 214 7.42 -26.17 -20.38
CA ARG A 214 7.60 -24.80 -19.87
C ARG A 214 7.28 -23.73 -20.91
N ARG A 215 7.64 -23.95 -22.18
CA ARG A 215 7.29 -23.01 -23.28
C ARG A 215 5.80 -23.00 -23.55
N ALA A 216 5.14 -24.16 -23.53
CA ALA A 216 3.70 -24.26 -23.69
C ALA A 216 2.95 -23.51 -22.57
N LEU A 217 3.35 -23.73 -21.31
CA LEU A 217 2.80 -23.00 -20.16
C LEU A 217 3.01 -21.49 -20.28
N LEU A 218 4.19 -21.03 -20.69
CA LEU A 218 4.42 -19.59 -20.86
C LEU A 218 3.49 -18.97 -21.91
N ARG A 219 3.21 -19.68 -23.01
CA ARG A 219 2.24 -19.21 -24.03
C ARG A 219 0.82 -19.13 -23.46
N LEU A 220 0.40 -20.11 -22.66
CA LEU A 220 -0.89 -20.08 -21.96
C LEU A 220 -0.96 -18.93 -20.96
N LEU A 221 0.15 -18.63 -20.28
CA LEU A 221 0.17 -17.54 -19.30
C LEU A 221 0.15 -16.16 -19.95
N GLU A 222 0.73 -16.01 -21.14
CA GLU A 222 0.73 -14.76 -21.88
C GLU A 222 -0.68 -14.34 -22.36
N SER A 223 -1.61 -15.29 -22.52
CA SER A 223 -3.00 -14.96 -22.87
C SER A 223 -3.84 -14.47 -21.67
N HIS A 224 -3.53 -14.93 -20.44
CA HIS A 224 -4.31 -14.61 -19.25
C HIS A 224 -3.67 -13.55 -18.34
N PHE A 225 -2.34 -13.46 -18.30
CA PHE A 225 -1.61 -12.59 -17.37
C PHE A 225 -0.72 -11.58 -18.11
N PRO A 226 -0.72 -10.30 -17.69
CA PRO A 226 0.22 -9.32 -18.23
C PRO A 226 1.63 -9.56 -17.67
N GLU A 227 2.60 -9.76 -18.55
CA GLU A 227 4.02 -10.03 -18.22
C GLU A 227 4.24 -11.23 -17.25
N PRO A 228 3.89 -12.47 -17.65
CA PRO A 228 3.98 -13.62 -16.77
C PRO A 228 5.44 -13.96 -16.41
N ARG A 229 5.73 -14.05 -15.11
CA ARG A 229 7.00 -14.58 -14.60
C ARG A 229 6.78 -15.89 -13.88
N LEU A 230 7.24 -16.97 -14.52
CA LEU A 230 7.13 -18.34 -14.01
C LEU A 230 8.37 -18.74 -13.20
N PHE A 231 8.15 -19.08 -11.94
CA PHE A 231 9.12 -19.64 -11.01
C PHE A 231 8.93 -21.16 -10.89
N SER A 232 10.00 -21.89 -10.63
CA SER A 232 9.95 -23.33 -10.32
C SER A 232 10.42 -23.49 -8.89
N VAL A 233 9.56 -23.89 -7.95
CA VAL A 233 9.94 -23.99 -6.52
C VAL A 233 10.14 -25.45 -6.16
N ASN A 234 11.35 -25.95 -6.43
CA ASN A 234 11.75 -27.32 -6.08
C ASN A 234 12.83 -27.35 -4.99
N SER A 235 13.54 -26.24 -4.81
CA SER A 235 14.65 -26.10 -3.85
C SER A 235 14.51 -24.83 -3.01
N GLU A 236 15.22 -24.77 -1.88
CA GLU A 236 15.30 -23.57 -1.03
C GLU A 236 15.94 -22.38 -1.76
N GLN A 237 16.85 -22.65 -2.71
CA GLN A 237 17.45 -21.61 -3.55
C GLN A 237 16.40 -20.96 -4.44
N ASP A 238 15.52 -21.77 -5.04
CA ASP A 238 14.41 -21.27 -5.85
C ASP A 238 13.39 -20.50 -5.01
N ALA A 239 13.08 -20.99 -3.81
CA ALA A 239 12.24 -20.28 -2.85
C ALA A 239 12.82 -18.92 -2.49
N THR A 240 14.14 -18.81 -2.33
CA THR A 240 14.84 -17.54 -2.12
C THR A 240 14.66 -16.59 -3.30
N LEU A 241 14.69 -17.10 -4.54
CA LEU A 241 14.45 -16.30 -5.74
C LEU A 241 13.01 -15.78 -5.81
N LEU A 242 12.03 -16.63 -5.45
CA LEU A 242 10.62 -16.24 -5.37
C LEU A 242 10.41 -15.16 -4.29
N LEU A 243 10.95 -15.34 -3.09
CA LEU A 243 10.86 -14.37 -2.00
C LEU A 243 11.53 -13.04 -2.37
N ARG A 244 12.69 -13.09 -3.04
CA ARG A 244 13.32 -11.90 -3.59
C ARG A 244 12.40 -11.19 -4.59
N HIS A 245 11.73 -11.94 -5.46
CA HIS A 245 10.77 -11.37 -6.39
C HIS A 245 9.62 -10.69 -5.64
N LEU A 246 8.95 -11.39 -4.71
CA LEU A 246 7.86 -10.85 -3.91
C LEU A 246 8.26 -9.58 -3.14
N SER A 247 9.46 -9.57 -2.55
CA SER A 247 10.02 -8.42 -1.81
C SER A 247 10.22 -7.16 -2.67
N ALA A 248 10.58 -7.34 -3.93
CA ALA A 248 10.90 -6.25 -4.85
C ALA A 248 9.76 -5.91 -5.81
N GLN A 249 8.69 -6.73 -5.80
CA GLN A 249 7.57 -6.64 -6.72
C GLN A 249 6.86 -5.30 -6.59
N LYS A 250 6.59 -4.67 -7.72
CA LYS A 250 5.77 -3.46 -7.77
C LYS A 250 4.33 -3.85 -7.43
N GLN A 251 3.82 -3.24 -6.36
CA GLN A 251 2.47 -3.53 -5.90
C GLN A 251 1.42 -2.91 -6.82
N ARG A 252 0.45 -3.71 -7.27
CA ARG A 252 -0.72 -3.23 -8.01
C ARG A 252 -1.71 -2.62 -7.02
N ARG A 253 -2.13 -1.38 -7.30
CA ARG A 253 -3.11 -0.69 -6.45
C ARG A 253 -4.52 -1.02 -6.88
N LEU A 254 -5.28 -1.67 -6.01
CA LEU A 254 -6.70 -1.89 -6.18
C LEU A 254 -7.47 -0.71 -5.58
N GLY A 255 -8.33 -0.07 -6.39
CA GLY A 255 -9.01 1.18 -6.01
C GLY A 255 -9.88 1.06 -4.75
N PHE A 256 -10.53 -0.09 -4.56
CA PHE A 256 -11.39 -0.33 -3.40
C PHE A 256 -10.57 -0.52 -2.09
N ARG A 257 -9.40 -1.16 -2.17
CA ARG A 257 -8.48 -1.36 -1.03
C ARG A 257 -7.75 -0.09 -0.65
N SER A 258 -7.37 0.74 -1.62
CA SER A 258 -6.58 1.94 -1.35
C SER A 258 -7.37 3.06 -0.69
N ARG A 259 -8.71 3.03 -0.79
CA ARG A 259 -9.62 4.06 -0.30
C ARG A 259 -10.25 3.74 1.06
N ARG A 260 -10.07 2.51 1.57
CA ARG A 260 -10.69 2.01 2.80
C ARG A 260 -9.64 1.35 3.70
N SER A 261 -9.77 1.57 5.00
CA SER A 261 -9.03 0.81 6.00
C SER A 261 -9.52 -0.63 6.00
N HIS A 262 -8.60 -1.58 5.95
CA HIS A 262 -8.91 -3.01 6.06
C HIS A 262 -7.85 -3.69 6.91
N LEU A 263 -8.20 -4.83 7.49
CA LEU A 263 -7.37 -5.58 8.41
C LEU A 263 -7.62 -7.07 8.21
N LEU A 264 -6.55 -7.87 8.29
CA LEU A 264 -6.65 -9.31 8.44
C LEU A 264 -6.59 -9.63 9.94
N ALA A 265 -7.62 -10.29 10.47
CA ALA A 265 -7.63 -10.74 11.85
C ALA A 265 -6.58 -11.84 12.04
N GLN A 266 -5.56 -11.59 12.86
CA GLN A 266 -4.56 -12.60 13.22
C GLN A 266 -4.98 -13.36 14.48
N ARG A 267 -5.55 -12.65 15.45
CA ARG A 267 -6.16 -13.26 16.64
C ARG A 267 -7.48 -12.54 16.90
N ALA A 268 -8.51 -13.33 17.14
CA ALA A 268 -9.83 -12.86 17.53
C ALA A 268 -10.22 -13.54 18.84
N THR A 269 -10.61 -12.74 19.83
CA THR A 269 -11.11 -13.23 21.11
C THR A 269 -12.46 -12.58 21.38
N TYR A 270 -13.45 -13.40 21.72
CA TYR A 270 -14.80 -12.93 22.04
C TYR A 270 -15.00 -12.94 23.55
N ILE A 271 -15.40 -11.81 24.10
CA ILE A 271 -15.70 -11.65 25.52
C ILE A 271 -17.22 -11.45 25.63
N PRO A 272 -17.99 -12.44 26.11
CA PRO A 272 -19.43 -12.28 26.28
C PRO A 272 -19.72 -11.24 27.36
N ASN A 273 -20.73 -10.38 27.16
CA ASN A 273 -21.16 -9.46 28.21
C ASN A 273 -22.08 -10.20 29.17
N THR A 274 -21.67 -10.33 30.43
CA THR A 274 -22.45 -11.02 31.49
C THR A 274 -23.50 -10.12 32.15
N SER A 275 -23.75 -8.92 31.62
CA SER A 275 -24.79 -8.01 32.12
C SER A 275 -26.19 -8.59 31.85
N GLN A 276 -27.09 -8.47 32.82
CA GLN A 276 -28.39 -9.15 32.95
C GLN A 276 -29.42 -8.89 31.82
N ASP A 277 -29.10 -8.10 30.81
CA ASP A 277 -29.93 -7.90 29.63
C ASP A 277 -29.65 -9.00 28.61
N GLY A 278 -30.49 -10.04 28.60
CA GLY A 278 -30.38 -11.31 27.84
C GLY A 278 -30.35 -11.20 26.31
N THR A 279 -29.49 -10.33 25.77
CA THR A 279 -29.31 -10.05 24.34
C THR A 279 -28.27 -10.96 23.69
N GLY A 280 -27.49 -11.73 24.46
CA GLY A 280 -26.46 -12.63 23.93
C GLY A 280 -25.28 -11.92 23.24
N LEU A 281 -25.20 -10.59 23.36
CA LEU A 281 -24.17 -9.76 22.75
C LEU A 281 -22.90 -9.74 23.59
N GLY A 282 -21.77 -9.47 22.94
CA GLY A 282 -20.45 -9.45 23.55
C GLY A 282 -19.47 -8.62 22.77
N THR A 283 -18.29 -8.45 23.34
CA THR A 283 -17.22 -7.63 22.77
C THR A 283 -16.23 -8.51 22.02
N LEU A 284 -16.13 -8.31 20.70
CA LEU A 284 -15.13 -8.97 19.87
C LEU A 284 -13.83 -8.15 19.86
N SER A 285 -12.77 -8.72 20.42
CA SER A 285 -11.42 -8.15 20.36
C SER A 285 -10.67 -8.76 19.19
N VAL A 286 -10.38 -7.94 18.18
CA VAL A 286 -9.63 -8.34 16.98
C VAL A 286 -8.27 -7.67 16.98
N SER A 287 -7.22 -8.47 16.82
CA SER A 287 -5.85 -8.00 16.66
C SER A 287 -5.32 -8.33 15.27
N GLY A 288 -4.58 -7.39 14.70
CA GLY A 288 -4.01 -7.51 13.37
C GLY A 288 -3.43 -6.19 12.89
N TYR A 289 -2.94 -6.18 11.66
CA TYR A 289 -2.33 -5.00 11.07
C TYR A 289 -3.30 -4.21 10.19
N ILE A 290 -3.38 -2.91 10.43
CA ILE A 290 -4.18 -1.98 9.61
C ILE A 290 -3.47 -1.74 8.27
N ARG A 291 -4.22 -1.85 7.17
CA ARG A 291 -3.77 -1.64 5.80
C ARG A 291 -4.64 -0.61 5.08
N GLY A 292 -4.08 0.04 4.05
CA GLY A 292 -4.77 1.04 3.24
C GLY A 292 -4.79 2.42 3.91
N CYS A 293 -5.97 2.86 4.34
CA CYS A 293 -6.15 4.14 5.03
C CYS A 293 -6.03 4.00 6.56
N PRO A 294 -5.73 5.10 7.28
CA PRO A 294 -5.82 5.12 8.75
C PRO A 294 -7.24 4.77 9.22
N LEU A 295 -7.35 3.88 10.20
CA LEU A 295 -8.63 3.48 10.80
C LEU A 295 -9.14 4.61 11.71
N GLN A 296 -10.45 4.89 11.66
CA GLN A 296 -11.11 5.89 12.50
C GLN A 296 -12.13 5.21 13.40
N VAL A 297 -12.07 5.46 14.71
CA VAL A 297 -12.97 4.84 15.71
C VAL A 297 -14.43 5.19 15.46
N ASN A 298 -14.72 6.42 15.02
CA ASN A 298 -16.08 6.90 14.81
C ASN A 298 -16.75 6.31 13.55
N ARG A 299 -16.04 5.51 12.74
CA ARG A 299 -16.60 4.87 11.55
C ARG A 299 -17.04 3.45 11.87
N LEU A 300 -18.08 3.02 11.17
CA LEU A 300 -18.52 1.62 11.18
C LEU A 300 -17.45 0.70 10.57
N VAL A 301 -17.36 -0.50 11.11
CA VAL A 301 -16.52 -1.59 10.62
C VAL A 301 -17.43 -2.70 10.10
N HIS A 302 -17.17 -3.11 8.87
CA HIS A 302 -17.84 -4.26 8.26
C HIS A 302 -17.02 -5.53 8.50
N ILE A 303 -17.66 -6.55 9.07
CA ILE A 303 -17.12 -7.91 9.14
C ILE A 303 -17.72 -8.71 7.99
N THR A 304 -16.85 -9.25 7.14
CA THR A 304 -17.25 -10.02 5.97
C THR A 304 -18.06 -11.24 6.39
N GLY A 305 -19.27 -11.37 5.84
CA GLY A 305 -20.21 -12.44 6.18
C GLY A 305 -21.09 -12.18 7.42
N HIS A 306 -20.80 -11.13 8.21
CA HIS A 306 -21.52 -10.87 9.47
C HIS A 306 -22.20 -9.49 9.55
N GLY A 307 -21.81 -8.52 8.72
CA GLY A 307 -22.46 -7.21 8.63
C GLY A 307 -21.67 -6.06 9.25
N ASP A 308 -22.36 -4.97 9.55
CA ASP A 308 -21.76 -3.71 10.00
C ASP A 308 -21.89 -3.53 11.52
N PHE A 309 -20.78 -3.11 12.16
CA PHE A 309 -20.68 -2.94 13.60
C PHE A 309 -19.97 -1.63 13.96
N GLN A 310 -20.26 -1.09 15.14
CA GLN A 310 -19.59 0.10 15.66
C GLN A 310 -18.36 -0.28 16.49
N LEU A 311 -17.25 0.44 16.29
CA LEU A 311 -16.07 0.29 17.13
C LEU A 311 -16.28 0.97 18.49
N SER A 312 -16.03 0.23 19.56
CA SER A 312 -16.03 0.77 20.92
C SER A 312 -14.65 1.32 21.32
N LEU A 313 -13.60 0.51 21.15
CA LEU A 313 -12.25 0.82 21.63
C LEU A 313 -11.22 0.43 20.57
N MET A 314 -10.17 1.26 20.45
CA MET A 314 -8.97 0.92 19.69
C MET A 314 -7.76 1.08 20.59
N MET A 315 -6.98 0.01 20.75
CA MET A 315 -5.72 0.03 21.48
C MET A 315 -4.57 -0.23 20.51
N PRO A 316 -3.53 0.63 20.49
CA PRO A 316 -2.33 0.33 19.74
C PRO A 316 -1.59 -0.81 20.45
N LEU A 317 -1.50 -1.97 19.81
CA LEU A 317 -0.66 -3.05 20.30
C LEU A 317 0.79 -2.75 19.90
N ILE A 318 1.69 -2.69 20.88
CA ILE A 318 3.14 -2.62 20.62
C ILE A 318 3.51 -3.89 19.86
N LEU A 319 4.20 -3.73 18.73
CA LEU A 319 4.58 -4.80 17.81
C LEU A 319 5.04 -6.05 18.58
N MET A 320 4.33 -7.16 18.39
CA MET A 320 4.63 -8.44 19.04
C MET A 320 6.04 -8.96 18.69
N VAL A 321 6.70 -8.38 17.68
CA VAL A 321 8.16 -8.48 17.45
C VAL A 321 8.71 -7.12 16.98
N PRO A 322 9.53 -6.43 17.80
CA PRO A 322 10.30 -5.28 17.35
C PRO A 322 11.43 -5.72 16.40
N PHE A 323 11.73 -4.86 15.44
CA PHE A 323 12.77 -5.03 14.40
C PHE A 323 14.22 -5.01 14.94
N ASN A 324 14.41 -5.21 16.25
CA ASN A 324 15.70 -5.08 16.92
C ASN A 324 16.60 -6.32 16.76
N TYR A 325 16.09 -7.42 16.20
CA TYR A 325 16.88 -8.63 15.93
C TYR A 325 17.73 -8.56 14.64
N TRP A 326 17.84 -7.39 14.02
CA TRP A 326 18.69 -7.16 12.84
C TRP A 326 20.12 -6.79 13.23
N ASP A 327 20.37 -6.54 14.52
CA ASP A 327 21.71 -6.36 15.08
C ASP A 327 22.34 -7.72 15.39
N PHE A 328 22.71 -8.45 14.34
CA PHE A 328 23.80 -9.41 14.51
C PHE A 328 25.10 -8.62 14.65
N LYS A 329 25.74 -8.76 15.82
CA LYS A 329 27.11 -8.31 16.07
C LYS A 329 28.00 -8.67 14.88
N LYS A 330 28.81 -7.70 14.45
CA LYS A 330 29.90 -7.91 13.50
C LYS A 330 30.85 -9.02 13.96
#